data_AF-A0A8H6LC48-F1
#
_entry.id   AF-A0A8H6LC48-F1
#
_cell.length_a   1.000
_cell.length_b   1.000
_cell.length_c   1.000
_cell.angle_alpha   90.00
_cell.angle_beta   90.00
_cell.angle_gamma   90.00
#
_symmetry.space_group_name_H-M   'P 1'
#
loop_
_entity.id
_entity.type
_entity.pdbx_description
1 polymer ?
#
loop_
_entity_poly.entity_id
_entity_poly.type
_entity_poly.pdbx_seq_one_letter_code
_entity_poly.pdbx_strand_id
1 'polypeptide(L)'
;MNPSNNPLSINELLCSEIDGTLPSGDCTTPPFIVKPGSLYLDRPIGQAIDHRGAELLLHFKTVIAKPWFEVTDPDFTNEALRRAPRCPLLLYSLLAVSSSHKSWFLDDPDIAQDYARYGEEYHEKCISLLLPMLNDSESITDGAFLACSTILRWYEELSAPIHGRDDARHLLGGYASVAESFRQDLPWEGFRQAALWIHLRQDIFNAVINQRVPRTNVNRLGIDRSSSPTDETTWAKRVLCLEAEVVEYCFSHEGSSIQRYTSLEVRLEDWDRQKPQTFTPVFYQERDPSQGVSFPIVSVLLDSCVPEPPPRKRTKPMEVLCVGLPRSATESLQTALLKLGYDHTYHGWDIVYETPNYSSKWRRWFGSLDGNTTITKEEFDEVLGHSVAVTDAAGSVFAAELIAAYPDAKVVLNYRRDLDAWHESVVKTLVSVHENWALYVLSCLGKAPFWGWHVYERFMWPGLFRALDGNIETGIARNGKWVYKEHCNMIRGLVPKDKLLEWTVEDGWEPLCKFLEKPVPDGPFPHVNKASGWENHEAEVTKRYLMSALSGVAILSAVGIATGAIVYKTMW
;
A
#
# COMPACT_ATOMS: atom_id res chain seq x y z
N MET A 1 10.15 -24.74 46.73
CA MET A 1 11.22 -25.22 45.83
C MET A 1 10.87 -26.68 45.52
N ASN A 2 10.56 -27.13 44.30
CA ASN A 2 10.78 -26.61 42.96
C ASN A 2 9.70 -27.21 42.03
N PRO A 3 9.11 -26.46 41.07
CA PRO A 3 8.16 -26.98 40.09
C PRO A 3 8.92 -27.49 38.85
N SER A 4 8.73 -28.74 38.47
CA SER A 4 9.21 -29.28 37.19
C SER A 4 8.09 -29.21 36.15
N ASN A 5 8.13 -28.16 35.35
CA ASN A 5 7.40 -28.01 34.09
C ASN A 5 7.77 -29.13 33.12
N ASN A 6 6.78 -29.90 32.65
CA ASN A 6 6.80 -30.59 31.37
C ASN A 6 5.57 -30.09 30.58
N PRO A 7 5.71 -29.62 29.33
CA PRO A 7 4.57 -29.22 28.52
C PRO A 7 3.79 -30.47 28.07
N LEU A 8 2.49 -30.48 28.37
CA LEU A 8 1.54 -31.53 27.99
C LEU A 8 1.36 -31.52 26.46
N SER A 9 1.37 -32.71 25.85
CA SER A 9 1.16 -32.89 24.42
C SER A 9 -0.34 -32.86 24.07
N ILE A 10 -0.68 -32.30 22.91
CA ILE A 10 -2.05 -32.08 22.40
C ILE A 10 -2.90 -33.37 22.30
N ASN A 11 -2.31 -34.56 22.35
CA ASN A 11 -3.05 -35.82 22.31
C ASN A 11 -3.89 -36.08 23.57
N GLU A 12 -3.57 -35.48 24.73
CA GLU A 12 -4.36 -35.66 25.96
C GLU A 12 -5.62 -34.77 26.00
N LEU A 13 -5.69 -33.74 25.13
CA LEU A 13 -6.85 -32.84 25.02
C LEU A 13 -7.98 -33.40 24.14
N LEU A 14 -7.70 -34.41 23.31
CA LEU A 14 -8.66 -34.96 22.34
C LEU A 14 -9.36 -36.26 22.80
N CYS A 15 -8.94 -36.87 23.91
CA CYS A 15 -9.42 -38.20 24.32
C CYS A 15 -10.11 -38.27 25.70
N SER A 16 -10.35 -37.16 26.41
CA SER A 16 -10.87 -37.21 27.80
C SER A 16 -12.38 -36.98 27.98
N GLU A 17 -13.19 -37.03 26.92
CA GLU A 17 -14.67 -37.02 27.04
C GLU A 17 -15.30 -38.40 26.86
N ILE A 18 -14.85 -39.42 27.60
CA ILE A 18 -15.67 -40.60 27.92
C ILE A 18 -15.28 -41.08 29.34
N ASP A 19 -15.81 -40.42 30.37
CA ASP A 19 -16.45 -41.09 31.51
C ASP A 19 -16.96 -40.04 32.52
N GLY A 20 -18.23 -40.17 32.88
CA GLY A 20 -18.99 -39.16 33.60
C GLY A 20 -18.55 -38.99 35.06
N THR A 21 -18.29 -37.75 35.46
CA THR A 21 -18.82 -37.08 36.67
C THR A 21 -18.20 -35.67 36.77
N LEU A 22 -19.02 -34.62 36.61
CA LEU A 22 -18.61 -33.21 36.73
C LEU A 22 -18.55 -32.77 38.20
N PRO A 23 -17.51 -32.03 38.64
CA PRO A 23 -17.65 -31.03 39.70
C PRO A 23 -17.85 -29.64 39.09
N SER A 24 -18.77 -28.91 39.71
CA SER A 24 -19.22 -27.55 39.39
C SER A 24 -18.10 -26.50 39.37
N GLY A 25 -17.93 -25.87 38.21
CA GLY A 25 -17.10 -24.68 38.03
C GLY A 25 -17.31 -24.10 36.63
N ASP A 26 -18.26 -23.18 36.52
CA ASP A 26 -18.60 -22.28 35.41
C ASP A 26 -17.85 -22.47 34.07
N CYS A 27 -18.34 -23.40 33.24
CA CYS A 27 -17.97 -23.57 31.84
C CYS A 27 -19.04 -22.93 30.94
N THR A 28 -18.84 -21.69 30.49
CA THR A 28 -19.74 -21.05 29.51
C THR A 28 -19.07 -20.68 28.18
N THR A 29 -17.93 -21.28 27.83
CA THR A 29 -17.36 -21.16 26.47
C THR A 29 -17.00 -22.54 25.92
N PRO A 30 -17.70 -23.05 24.89
CA PRO A 30 -17.41 -24.37 24.34
C PRO A 30 -16.08 -24.38 23.55
N PRO A 31 -15.38 -25.52 23.48
CA PRO A 31 -14.16 -25.66 22.70
C PRO A 31 -14.41 -25.39 21.20
N PHE A 32 -13.41 -24.84 20.51
CA PHE A 32 -13.47 -24.53 19.07
C PHE A 32 -13.54 -25.83 18.24
N ILE A 33 -14.74 -26.35 17.98
CA ILE A 33 -14.92 -27.52 17.12
C ILE A 33 -14.83 -27.07 15.66
N VAL A 34 -13.71 -27.33 14.99
CA VAL A 34 -13.64 -27.36 13.53
C VAL A 34 -14.38 -28.61 13.08
N LYS A 35 -15.50 -28.47 12.35
CA LYS A 35 -16.13 -29.64 11.71
C LYS A 35 -15.14 -30.21 10.67
N PRO A 36 -14.92 -31.54 10.61
CA PRO A 36 -14.11 -32.13 9.55
C PRO A 36 -14.59 -31.65 8.17
N GLY A 37 -13.68 -31.09 7.36
CA GLY A 37 -14.02 -30.51 6.06
C GLY A 37 -14.58 -29.08 6.09
N SER A 38 -14.53 -28.37 7.22
CA SER A 38 -14.91 -26.95 7.27
C SER A 38 -13.68 -26.05 7.35
N LEU A 39 -13.54 -25.15 6.36
CA LEU A 39 -12.41 -24.23 6.26
C LEU A 39 -12.52 -23.03 7.24
N TYR A 40 -13.75 -22.66 7.62
CA TYR A 40 -14.03 -21.48 8.42
C TYR A 40 -14.76 -21.82 9.72
N LEU A 41 -14.40 -21.10 10.78
CA LEU A 41 -15.07 -21.16 12.06
C LEU A 41 -16.24 -20.18 12.12
N ASP A 42 -17.31 -20.58 12.81
CA ASP A 42 -18.50 -19.73 13.05
C ASP A 42 -18.19 -18.50 13.91
N ARG A 43 -17.10 -18.54 14.69
CA ARG A 43 -16.63 -17.43 15.53
C ARG A 43 -15.12 -17.21 15.33
N PRO A 44 -14.63 -15.95 15.37
CA PRO A 44 -13.20 -15.68 15.29
C PRO A 44 -12.41 -16.36 16.40
N ILE A 45 -11.16 -16.71 16.12
CA ILE A 45 -10.14 -17.29 17.01
C ILE A 45 -9.63 -16.23 18.02
N GLY A 46 -10.45 -15.24 18.39
CA GLY A 46 -10.08 -14.01 19.08
C GLY A 46 -9.48 -14.15 20.49
N GLN A 47 -9.22 -15.38 20.94
CA GLN A 47 -8.54 -15.70 22.21
C GLN A 47 -7.35 -16.66 22.07
N ALA A 48 -7.02 -17.17 20.87
CA ALA A 48 -5.96 -18.18 20.71
C ALA A 48 -4.68 -17.67 20.02
N ILE A 49 -4.62 -16.40 19.60
CA ILE A 49 -3.40 -15.79 19.06
C ILE A 49 -2.74 -15.00 20.19
N ASP A 50 -1.60 -15.48 20.67
CA ASP A 50 -0.79 -14.79 21.65
C ASP A 50 -0.02 -13.62 21.02
N HIS A 51 0.72 -12.86 21.85
CA HIS A 51 1.53 -11.73 21.39
C HIS A 51 2.48 -12.14 20.25
N ARG A 52 3.07 -13.33 20.35
CA ARG A 52 4.01 -13.85 19.35
C ARG A 52 3.30 -14.13 18.03
N GLY A 53 2.12 -14.73 18.05
CA GLY A 53 1.30 -14.92 16.85
C GLY A 53 0.95 -13.59 16.16
N ALA A 54 0.63 -12.55 16.92
CA ALA A 54 0.38 -11.22 16.36
C ALA A 54 1.66 -10.61 15.73
N GLU A 55 2.81 -10.78 16.37
CA GLU A 55 4.11 -10.37 15.83
C GLU A 55 4.45 -11.09 14.52
N LEU A 56 4.19 -12.39 14.44
CA LEU A 56 4.40 -13.20 13.25
C LEU A 56 3.49 -12.77 12.09
N LEU A 57 2.22 -12.47 12.35
CA LEU A 57 1.31 -11.94 11.33
C LEU A 57 1.75 -10.56 10.82
N LEU A 58 2.25 -9.71 11.72
CA LEU A 58 2.83 -8.42 11.34
C LEU A 58 4.07 -8.63 10.48
N HIS A 59 4.97 -9.55 10.87
CA HIS A 59 6.16 -9.91 10.11
C HIS A 59 5.82 -10.42 8.71
N PHE A 60 4.79 -11.28 8.58
CA PHE A 60 4.27 -11.69 7.27
C PHE A 60 3.96 -10.46 6.41
N LYS A 61 3.14 -9.55 6.94
CA LYS A 61 2.69 -8.36 6.22
C LYS A 61 3.83 -7.44 5.81
N THR A 62 4.78 -7.19 6.70
CA THR A 62 5.76 -6.11 6.50
C THR A 62 7.05 -6.56 5.84
N VAL A 63 7.42 -7.84 5.97
CA VAL A 63 8.71 -8.36 5.50
C VAL A 63 8.53 -9.35 4.35
N ILE A 64 7.57 -10.26 4.47
CA ILE A 64 7.44 -11.41 3.57
C ILE A 64 6.54 -11.10 2.37
N ALA A 65 5.36 -10.55 2.63
CA ALA A 65 4.28 -10.59 1.67
C ALA A 65 4.56 -9.72 0.43
N LYS A 66 5.17 -8.55 0.61
CA LYS A 66 5.51 -7.62 -0.46
C LYS A 66 6.43 -8.22 -1.55
N PRO A 67 7.64 -8.69 -1.23
CA PRO A 67 8.56 -9.20 -2.25
C PRO A 67 8.09 -10.51 -2.90
N TRP A 68 7.32 -11.33 -2.18
CA TRP A 68 7.04 -12.71 -2.60
C TRP A 68 5.61 -12.93 -3.07
N PHE A 69 4.61 -12.34 -2.41
CA PHE A 69 3.19 -12.65 -2.62
C PHE A 69 2.43 -11.54 -3.35
N GLU A 70 2.82 -10.26 -3.21
CA GLU A 70 2.04 -9.11 -3.73
C GLU A 70 2.40 -8.68 -5.16
N VAL A 71 3.48 -9.21 -5.76
CA VAL A 71 3.99 -8.79 -7.08
C VAL A 71 2.93 -8.87 -8.19
N THR A 72 2.11 -9.93 -8.15
CA THR A 72 1.06 -10.17 -9.15
C THR A 72 -0.33 -9.85 -8.64
N ASP A 73 -0.49 -9.55 -7.35
CA ASP A 73 -1.78 -9.15 -6.79
C ASP A 73 -1.59 -8.50 -5.40
N PRO A 74 -1.68 -7.16 -5.28
CA PRO A 74 -1.42 -6.47 -4.02
C PRO A 74 -2.49 -6.73 -2.94
N ASP A 75 -3.66 -7.25 -3.31
CA ASP A 75 -4.76 -7.49 -2.38
C ASP A 75 -4.62 -8.83 -1.62
N PHE A 76 -3.78 -9.75 -2.09
CA PHE A 76 -3.59 -11.08 -1.51
C PHE A 76 -3.39 -11.02 0.01
N THR A 77 -2.43 -10.22 0.48
CA THR A 77 -2.02 -10.16 1.89
C THR A 77 -3.13 -9.62 2.78
N ASN A 78 -3.79 -8.55 2.35
CA ASN A 78 -4.84 -7.92 3.14
C ASN A 78 -6.03 -8.87 3.29
N GLU A 79 -6.38 -9.59 2.22
CA GLU A 79 -7.45 -10.57 2.26
C GLU A 79 -7.08 -11.82 3.05
N ALA A 80 -5.83 -12.29 2.94
CA ALA A 80 -5.32 -13.40 3.74
C ALA A 80 -5.40 -13.09 5.23
N LEU A 81 -4.90 -11.92 5.65
CA LEU A 81 -4.92 -11.47 7.05
C LEU A 81 -6.33 -11.19 7.55
N ARG A 82 -7.23 -10.69 6.70
CA ARG A 82 -8.65 -10.45 7.05
C ARG A 82 -9.38 -11.76 7.34
N ARG A 83 -9.08 -12.82 6.60
CA ARG A 83 -9.70 -14.15 6.75
C ARG A 83 -9.06 -15.00 7.85
N ALA A 84 -7.77 -14.82 8.13
CA ALA A 84 -7.00 -15.62 9.09
C ALA A 84 -7.69 -15.81 10.45
N PRO A 85 -8.29 -14.79 11.10
CA PRO A 85 -8.97 -14.97 12.39
C PRO A 85 -10.14 -15.96 12.37
N ARG A 86 -10.68 -16.31 11.21
CA ARG A 86 -11.77 -17.30 11.07
C ARG A 86 -11.37 -18.54 10.28
N CYS A 87 -10.17 -18.58 9.71
CA CYS A 87 -9.69 -19.69 8.91
C CYS A 87 -8.42 -20.26 9.56
N PRO A 88 -8.54 -21.31 10.40
CA PRO A 88 -7.40 -21.89 11.10
C PRO A 88 -6.28 -22.33 10.17
N LEU A 89 -6.61 -22.91 9.01
CA LEU A 89 -5.62 -23.36 8.04
C LEU A 89 -4.80 -22.18 7.49
N LEU A 90 -5.47 -21.06 7.20
CA LEU A 90 -4.81 -19.84 6.71
C LEU A 90 -4.01 -19.14 7.80
N LEU A 91 -4.54 -19.09 9.03
CA LEU A 91 -3.81 -18.55 10.17
C LEU A 91 -2.52 -19.34 10.41
N TYR A 92 -2.60 -20.66 10.54
CA TYR A 92 -1.43 -21.47 10.83
C TYR A 92 -0.41 -21.47 9.69
N SER A 93 -0.84 -21.40 8.42
CA SER A 93 0.11 -21.31 7.30
C SER A 93 0.88 -19.98 7.30
N LEU A 94 0.21 -18.86 7.59
CA LEU A 94 0.85 -17.55 7.77
C LEU A 94 1.85 -17.56 8.94
N LEU A 95 1.47 -18.18 10.07
CA LEU A 95 2.35 -18.29 11.24
C LEU A 95 3.55 -19.20 10.98
N ALA A 96 3.33 -20.37 10.37
CA ALA A 96 4.37 -21.33 10.04
C ALA A 96 5.46 -20.68 9.18
N VAL A 97 5.05 -20.03 8.08
CA VAL A 97 6.00 -19.43 7.16
C VAL A 97 6.72 -18.22 7.74
N SER A 98 6.03 -17.42 8.56
CA SER A 98 6.64 -16.26 9.22
C SER A 98 7.65 -16.67 10.28
N SER A 99 7.34 -17.74 11.02
CA SER A 99 8.22 -18.27 12.06
C SER A 99 9.47 -18.88 11.43
N SER A 100 9.32 -19.71 10.40
CA SER A 100 10.45 -20.26 9.65
C SER A 100 11.26 -19.20 8.94
N HIS A 101 10.64 -18.16 8.39
CA HIS A 101 11.42 -17.05 7.82
C HIS A 101 12.22 -16.35 8.92
N LYS A 102 11.63 -16.02 10.08
CA LYS A 102 12.35 -15.35 11.17
C LYS A 102 13.57 -16.15 11.65
N SER A 103 13.48 -17.48 11.74
CA SER A 103 14.61 -18.30 12.22
C SER A 103 15.87 -18.16 11.36
N TRP A 104 15.75 -17.83 10.07
CA TRP A 104 16.90 -17.62 9.18
C TRP A 104 17.62 -16.28 9.36
N PHE A 105 16.97 -15.28 9.94
CA PHE A 105 17.48 -13.90 9.98
C PHE A 105 17.69 -13.38 11.40
N LEU A 106 17.68 -14.27 12.40
CA LEU A 106 17.98 -13.94 13.79
C LEU A 106 19.43 -14.30 14.10
N ASP A 107 20.17 -13.35 14.69
CA ASP A 107 21.57 -13.54 15.05
C ASP A 107 21.77 -14.47 16.27
N ASP A 108 20.76 -14.53 17.15
CA ASP A 108 20.78 -15.38 18.35
C ASP A 108 20.33 -16.82 18.00
N PRO A 109 21.23 -17.83 18.10
CA PRO A 109 20.93 -19.20 17.69
C PRO A 109 19.83 -19.86 18.52
N ASP A 110 19.72 -19.54 19.81
CA ASP A 110 18.72 -20.17 20.69
C ASP A 110 17.32 -19.63 20.34
N ILE A 111 17.22 -18.32 20.09
CA ILE A 111 15.96 -17.69 19.66
C ILE A 111 15.61 -18.16 18.24
N ALA A 112 16.57 -18.24 17.33
CA ALA A 112 16.37 -18.77 15.98
C ALA A 112 15.81 -20.19 15.99
N GLN A 113 16.38 -21.07 16.83
CA GLN A 113 15.92 -22.44 16.99
C GLN A 113 14.49 -22.52 17.58
N ASP A 114 14.14 -21.62 18.51
CA ASP A 114 12.79 -21.52 19.08
C ASP A 114 11.77 -21.18 17.98
N TYR A 115 12.05 -20.18 17.12
CA TYR A 115 11.20 -19.85 15.98
C TYR A 115 11.12 -20.97 14.92
N ALA A 116 12.21 -21.72 14.70
CA ALA A 116 12.18 -22.88 13.81
C ALA A 116 11.21 -23.96 14.34
N ARG A 117 11.27 -24.26 15.65
CA ARG A 117 10.35 -25.21 16.29
C ARG A 117 8.89 -24.76 16.18
N TYR A 118 8.60 -23.47 16.42
CA TYR A 118 7.24 -22.96 16.24
C TYR A 118 6.76 -23.05 14.79
N GLY A 119 7.65 -22.81 13.81
CA GLY A 119 7.33 -22.98 12.40
C GLY A 119 6.85 -24.39 12.09
N GLU A 120 7.56 -25.40 12.60
CA GLU A 120 7.22 -26.81 12.47
C GLU A 120 5.89 -27.16 13.17
N GLU A 121 5.68 -26.72 14.41
CA GLU A 121 4.44 -26.94 15.15
C GLU A 121 3.20 -26.38 14.40
N TYR A 122 3.33 -25.20 13.79
CA TYR A 122 2.25 -24.62 12.98
C TYR A 122 2.05 -25.36 11.66
N HIS A 123 3.13 -25.81 11.02
CA HIS A 123 3.08 -26.61 9.80
C HIS A 123 2.38 -27.96 10.03
N GLU A 124 2.66 -28.65 11.13
CA GLU A 124 1.97 -29.89 11.51
C GLU A 124 0.46 -29.68 11.70
N LYS A 125 0.08 -28.57 12.35
CA LYS A 125 -1.33 -28.16 12.46
C LYS A 125 -1.96 -27.96 11.09
N CYS A 126 -1.28 -27.30 10.15
CA CYS A 126 -1.76 -27.16 8.77
C CYS A 126 -1.98 -28.52 8.10
N ILE A 127 -1.05 -29.46 8.23
CA ILE A 127 -1.19 -30.80 7.64
C ILE A 127 -2.43 -31.51 8.18
N SER A 128 -2.65 -31.47 9.49
CA SER A 128 -3.82 -32.11 10.12
C SER A 128 -5.16 -31.56 9.60
N LEU A 129 -5.20 -30.26 9.27
CA LEU A 129 -6.38 -29.58 8.73
C LEU A 129 -6.54 -29.80 7.22
N LEU A 130 -5.45 -29.86 6.46
CA LEU A 130 -5.45 -30.05 5.01
C LEU A 130 -5.95 -31.43 4.58
N LEU A 131 -5.52 -32.48 5.26
CA LEU A 131 -5.80 -33.87 4.87
C LEU A 131 -7.30 -34.17 4.65
N PRO A 132 -8.23 -33.82 5.56
CA PRO A 132 -9.65 -34.05 5.31
C PRO A 132 -10.21 -33.16 4.19
N MET A 133 -9.65 -31.97 3.96
CA MET A 133 -10.13 -31.02 2.96
C MET A 133 -9.77 -31.41 1.52
N LEU A 134 -8.73 -32.24 1.31
CA LEU A 134 -8.35 -32.72 -0.03
C LEU A 134 -9.43 -33.57 -0.70
N ASN A 135 -10.32 -34.19 0.09
CA ASN A 135 -11.41 -35.01 -0.40
C ASN A 135 -12.76 -34.25 -0.40
N ASP A 136 -12.77 -32.98 -0.03
CA ASP A 136 -13.97 -32.14 0.03
C ASP A 136 -13.97 -31.10 -1.10
N SER A 137 -14.94 -31.24 -2.01
CA SER A 137 -15.03 -30.47 -3.26
C SER A 137 -15.26 -28.96 -3.03
N GLU A 138 -15.96 -28.59 -1.95
CA GLU A 138 -16.21 -27.19 -1.61
C GLU A 138 -14.98 -26.56 -0.97
N SER A 139 -14.36 -27.23 0.00
CA SER A 139 -13.15 -26.74 0.67
C SER A 139 -11.98 -26.57 -0.29
N ILE A 140 -11.74 -27.56 -1.16
CA ILE A 140 -10.57 -27.54 -2.06
C ILE A 140 -10.66 -26.44 -3.13
N THR A 141 -11.87 -25.97 -3.46
CA THR A 141 -12.07 -24.86 -4.43
C THR A 141 -12.12 -23.49 -3.77
N ASP A 142 -12.14 -23.39 -2.44
CA ASP A 142 -12.09 -22.10 -1.76
C ASP A 142 -10.75 -21.39 -1.99
N GLY A 143 -10.78 -20.07 -2.20
CA GLY A 143 -9.57 -19.28 -2.40
C GLY A 143 -8.59 -19.35 -1.22
N ALA A 144 -9.08 -19.54 0.01
CA ALA A 144 -8.22 -19.73 1.17
C ALA A 144 -7.49 -21.07 1.14
N PHE A 145 -8.07 -22.15 0.62
CA PHE A 145 -7.35 -23.41 0.45
C PHE A 145 -6.16 -23.24 -0.50
N LEU A 146 -6.41 -22.64 -1.68
CA LEU A 146 -5.35 -22.37 -2.66
C LEU A 146 -4.27 -21.45 -2.08
N ALA A 147 -4.65 -20.38 -1.39
CA ALA A 147 -3.72 -19.48 -0.70
C ALA A 147 -2.86 -20.20 0.35
N CYS A 148 -3.45 -21.14 1.12
CA CYS A 148 -2.69 -21.92 2.09
C CYS A 148 -1.70 -22.85 1.40
N SER A 149 -2.10 -23.52 0.32
CA SER A 149 -1.20 -24.37 -0.46
C SER A 149 -0.01 -23.58 -1.01
N THR A 150 -0.22 -22.35 -1.49
CA THR A 150 0.88 -21.50 -2.01
C THR A 150 1.80 -20.99 -0.90
N ILE A 151 1.25 -20.58 0.25
CA ILE A 151 2.04 -20.16 1.43
C ILE A 151 2.88 -21.33 1.96
N LEU A 152 2.28 -22.51 2.11
CA LEU A 152 2.96 -23.69 2.63
C LEU A 152 3.97 -24.26 1.63
N ARG A 153 3.77 -24.04 0.33
CA ARG A 153 4.79 -24.32 -0.67
C ARG A 153 6.04 -23.47 -0.45
N TRP A 154 5.88 -22.18 -0.15
CA TRP A 154 7.02 -21.33 0.17
C TRP A 154 7.69 -21.72 1.49
N TYR A 155 6.93 -22.20 2.49
CA TYR A 155 7.49 -22.82 3.69
C TYR A 155 8.41 -24.01 3.36
N GLU A 156 8.01 -24.89 2.45
CA GLU A 156 8.84 -26.02 2.01
C GLU A 156 10.15 -25.52 1.39
N GLU A 157 10.08 -24.51 0.54
CA GLU A 157 11.26 -23.92 -0.13
C GLU A 157 12.24 -23.30 0.87
N LEU A 158 11.73 -22.57 1.87
CA LEU A 158 12.54 -22.03 2.95
C LEU A 158 13.17 -23.12 3.83
N SER A 159 12.49 -24.26 3.97
CA SER A 159 12.89 -25.36 4.84
C SER A 159 13.73 -26.41 4.11
N ALA A 160 13.75 -26.42 2.78
CA ALA A 160 14.45 -27.40 1.96
C ALA A 160 15.97 -27.46 2.22
N PRO A 161 16.69 -26.33 2.43
CA PRO A 161 18.11 -26.36 2.78
C PRO A 161 18.40 -27.07 4.12
N ILE A 162 17.42 -27.07 5.05
CA ILE A 162 17.55 -27.70 6.37
C ILE A 162 17.31 -29.21 6.26
N HIS A 163 16.27 -29.62 5.53
CA HIS A 163 15.87 -31.03 5.40
C HIS A 163 16.62 -31.78 4.30
N GLY A 164 17.37 -31.06 3.45
CA GLY A 164 18.13 -31.62 2.33
C GLY A 164 17.27 -32.13 1.17
N ARG A 165 15.96 -31.84 1.16
CA ARG A 165 15.05 -32.20 0.07
C ARG A 165 13.89 -31.22 -0.05
N ASP A 166 13.39 -31.09 -1.28
CA ASP A 166 12.18 -30.36 -1.60
C ASP A 166 11.16 -31.32 -2.24
N ASP A 167 10.14 -31.72 -1.46
CA ASP A 167 9.16 -32.72 -1.90
C ASP A 167 7.98 -32.13 -2.69
N ALA A 168 7.83 -30.80 -2.72
CA ALA A 168 6.72 -30.09 -3.38
C ALA A 168 5.31 -30.64 -3.07
N ARG A 169 5.07 -31.06 -1.83
CA ARG A 169 3.81 -31.73 -1.44
C ARG A 169 2.66 -30.74 -1.45
N HIS A 170 2.89 -29.54 -0.92
CA HIS A 170 1.85 -28.50 -0.89
C HIS A 170 1.52 -27.96 -2.29
N LEU A 171 2.46 -28.04 -3.23
CA LEU A 171 2.20 -27.72 -4.63
C LEU A 171 1.18 -28.68 -5.27
N LEU A 172 1.18 -29.96 -4.88
CA LEU A 172 0.17 -30.92 -5.32
C LEU A 172 -1.25 -30.54 -4.85
N GLY A 173 -1.37 -30.01 -3.63
CA GLY A 173 -2.63 -29.46 -3.12
C GLY A 173 -3.14 -28.29 -3.97
N GLY A 174 -2.24 -27.38 -4.34
CA GLY A 174 -2.55 -26.28 -5.27
C GLY A 174 -3.03 -26.78 -6.63
N TYR A 175 -2.36 -27.78 -7.21
CA TYR A 175 -2.80 -28.39 -8.48
C TYR A 175 -4.18 -29.02 -8.38
N ALA A 176 -4.47 -29.74 -7.29
CA ALA A 176 -5.78 -30.34 -7.07
C ALA A 176 -6.88 -29.28 -6.98
N SER A 177 -6.63 -28.19 -6.25
CA SER A 177 -7.54 -27.03 -6.14
C SER A 177 -7.83 -26.37 -7.50
N VAL A 178 -6.79 -26.12 -8.30
CA VAL A 178 -6.94 -25.52 -9.64
C VAL A 178 -7.66 -26.47 -10.59
N ALA A 179 -7.32 -27.75 -10.59
CA ALA A 179 -7.96 -28.75 -11.44
C ALA A 179 -9.44 -28.96 -11.10
N GLU A 180 -9.78 -28.97 -9.81
CA GLU A 180 -11.17 -29.01 -9.33
C GLU A 180 -11.93 -27.77 -9.78
N SER A 181 -11.35 -26.58 -9.61
CA SER A 181 -11.96 -25.31 -10.02
C SER A 181 -12.26 -25.28 -11.52
N PHE A 182 -11.35 -25.78 -12.35
CA PHE A 182 -11.56 -25.89 -13.80
C PHE A 182 -12.61 -26.94 -14.20
N ARG A 183 -12.81 -27.98 -13.38
CA ARG A 183 -13.83 -28.99 -13.64
C ARG A 183 -15.23 -28.51 -13.28
N GLN A 184 -15.32 -27.67 -12.26
CA GLN A 184 -16.57 -27.00 -11.84
C GLN A 184 -16.84 -25.69 -12.61
N ASP A 185 -15.96 -25.28 -13.53
CA ASP A 185 -16.05 -24.03 -14.30
C ASP A 185 -16.22 -22.78 -13.42
N LEU A 186 -15.51 -22.75 -12.28
CA LEU A 186 -15.61 -21.66 -11.32
C LEU A 186 -14.89 -20.41 -11.81
N PRO A 187 -15.44 -19.20 -11.56
CA PRO A 187 -14.77 -17.96 -11.89
C PRO A 187 -13.53 -17.74 -11.01
N TRP A 188 -12.52 -17.11 -11.63
CA TRP A 188 -11.31 -16.64 -10.96
C TRP A 188 -11.46 -15.16 -10.61
N GLU A 189 -11.96 -14.89 -9.40
CA GLU A 189 -12.17 -13.54 -8.88
C GLU A 189 -11.70 -13.40 -7.43
N GLY A 190 -11.47 -12.15 -7.01
CA GLY A 190 -11.09 -11.80 -5.64
C GLY A 190 -9.92 -12.61 -5.10
N PHE A 191 -10.06 -13.12 -3.87
CA PHE A 191 -8.98 -13.83 -3.18
C PHE A 191 -8.48 -15.07 -3.92
N ARG A 192 -9.40 -15.79 -4.58
CA ARG A 192 -9.07 -17.00 -5.34
C ARG A 192 -8.16 -16.66 -6.52
N GLN A 193 -8.45 -15.57 -7.24
CA GLN A 193 -7.62 -15.10 -8.33
C GLN A 193 -6.24 -14.67 -7.84
N ALA A 194 -6.17 -13.92 -6.74
CA ALA A 194 -4.90 -13.51 -6.13
C ALA A 194 -4.01 -14.72 -5.78
N ALA A 195 -4.60 -15.75 -5.16
CA ALA A 195 -3.90 -16.99 -4.83
C ALA A 195 -3.44 -17.77 -6.07
N LEU A 196 -4.26 -17.81 -7.14
CA LEU A 196 -3.92 -18.47 -8.40
C LEU A 196 -2.65 -17.88 -9.03
N TRP A 197 -2.50 -16.56 -9.02
CA TRP A 197 -1.33 -15.93 -9.64
C TRP A 197 -0.01 -16.31 -8.96
N ILE A 198 -0.05 -16.46 -7.63
CA ILE A 198 1.08 -16.93 -6.83
C ILE A 198 1.34 -18.41 -7.10
N HIS A 199 0.28 -19.22 -7.18
CA HIS A 199 0.38 -20.64 -7.54
C HIS A 199 1.01 -20.83 -8.93
N LEU A 200 0.59 -20.04 -9.92
CA LEU A 200 1.11 -20.12 -11.28
C LEU A 200 2.61 -19.84 -11.33
N ARG A 201 3.12 -18.86 -10.56
CA ARG A 201 4.57 -18.60 -10.44
C ARG A 201 5.31 -19.83 -9.93
N GLN A 202 4.78 -20.48 -8.89
CA GLN A 202 5.38 -21.69 -8.32
C GLN A 202 5.33 -22.87 -9.30
N ASP A 203 4.23 -23.02 -10.04
CA ASP A 203 4.10 -24.05 -11.07
C ASP A 203 5.10 -23.86 -12.21
N ILE A 204 5.23 -22.63 -12.73
CA ILE A 204 6.18 -22.28 -13.80
C ILE A 204 7.60 -22.55 -13.33
N PHE A 205 7.98 -22.06 -12.14
CA PHE A 205 9.31 -22.32 -11.58
C PHE A 205 9.57 -23.83 -11.48
N ASN A 206 8.65 -24.59 -10.90
CA ASN A 206 8.77 -26.03 -10.76
C ASN A 206 8.78 -26.76 -12.12
N ALA A 207 8.08 -26.24 -13.12
CA ALA A 207 8.04 -26.78 -14.49
C ALA A 207 9.40 -26.59 -15.20
N VAL A 208 10.03 -25.42 -15.04
CA VAL A 208 11.38 -25.15 -15.56
C VAL A 208 12.41 -26.07 -14.92
N ILE A 209 12.40 -26.19 -13.58
CA ILE A 209 13.36 -27.03 -12.86
C ILE A 209 13.24 -28.51 -13.26
N ASN A 210 12.02 -29.00 -13.48
CA ASN A 210 11.76 -30.40 -13.83
C ASN A 210 11.60 -30.66 -15.33
N GLN A 211 11.87 -29.66 -16.18
CA GLN A 211 11.77 -29.76 -17.64
C GLN A 211 10.44 -30.38 -18.12
N ARG A 212 9.33 -29.86 -17.61
CA ARG A 212 7.98 -30.33 -17.94
C ARG A 212 7.08 -29.17 -18.32
N VAL A 213 5.94 -29.49 -18.92
CA VAL A 213 4.86 -28.52 -19.14
C VAL A 213 4.27 -28.06 -17.79
N PRO A 214 3.92 -26.77 -17.62
CA PRO A 214 3.17 -26.29 -16.46
C PRO A 214 1.83 -27.04 -16.34
N ARG A 215 1.41 -27.39 -15.12
CA ARG A 215 0.14 -28.11 -14.93
C ARG A 215 -1.07 -27.18 -14.99
N THR A 216 -0.87 -25.91 -14.70
CA THR A 216 -1.86 -24.85 -14.78
C THR A 216 -2.01 -24.41 -16.23
N ASN A 217 -3.17 -24.70 -16.83
CA ASN A 217 -3.44 -24.29 -18.21
C ASN A 217 -3.86 -22.82 -18.28
N VAL A 218 -2.92 -21.94 -18.63
CA VAL A 218 -3.15 -20.49 -18.77
C VAL A 218 -4.10 -20.12 -19.92
N ASN A 219 -4.33 -21.00 -20.89
CA ASN A 219 -5.30 -20.75 -21.97
C ASN A 219 -6.75 -20.81 -21.47
N ARG A 220 -6.99 -21.48 -20.34
CA ARG A 220 -8.32 -21.51 -19.69
C ARG A 220 -8.54 -20.34 -18.73
N LEU A 221 -7.55 -19.47 -18.57
CA LEU A 221 -7.67 -18.26 -17.76
C LEU A 221 -8.09 -17.09 -18.67
N GLY A 222 -9.08 -16.32 -18.24
CA GLY A 222 -9.58 -15.11 -18.92
C GLY A 222 -8.59 -13.94 -18.83
N ILE A 223 -7.40 -14.12 -19.38
CA ILE A 223 -6.28 -13.19 -19.26
C ILE A 223 -6.27 -12.22 -20.44
N ASP A 224 -6.09 -10.95 -20.11
CA ASP A 224 -5.74 -9.93 -21.09
C ASP A 224 -4.32 -10.16 -21.65
N ARG A 225 -4.24 -10.51 -22.93
CA ARG A 225 -2.99 -10.71 -23.69
C ARG A 225 -2.64 -9.52 -24.58
N SER A 226 -3.38 -8.42 -24.48
CA SER A 226 -3.07 -7.22 -25.25
C SER A 226 -1.78 -6.57 -24.76
N SER A 227 -1.26 -5.65 -25.56
CA SER A 227 -0.16 -4.77 -25.17
C SER A 227 -0.63 -3.37 -24.79
N SER A 228 -1.95 -3.15 -24.68
CA SER A 228 -2.47 -1.82 -24.34
C SER A 228 -1.95 -1.36 -22.96
N PRO A 229 -1.63 -0.06 -22.79
CA PRO A 229 -1.27 0.49 -21.50
C PRO A 229 -2.31 0.16 -20.42
N THR A 230 -1.82 -0.21 -19.23
CA THR A 230 -2.62 -0.67 -18.08
C THR A 230 -1.76 -0.62 -16.81
N ASP A 231 -2.31 -1.01 -15.66
CA ASP A 231 -1.62 -1.04 -14.37
C ASP A 231 -0.51 -2.12 -14.31
N GLU A 232 0.43 -1.94 -13.37
CA GLU A 232 1.60 -2.81 -13.21
C GLU A 232 1.25 -4.26 -12.90
N THR A 233 0.15 -4.48 -12.18
CA THR A 233 -0.30 -5.82 -11.79
C THR A 233 -0.74 -6.57 -13.03
N THR A 234 -1.46 -5.92 -13.94
CA THR A 234 -1.83 -6.48 -15.23
C THR A 234 -0.61 -6.74 -16.12
N TRP A 235 0.39 -5.84 -16.14
CA TRP A 235 1.65 -6.08 -16.85
C TRP A 235 2.44 -7.29 -16.31
N ALA A 236 2.48 -7.48 -14.99
CA ALA A 236 3.07 -8.64 -14.34
C ALA A 236 2.31 -9.94 -14.69
N LYS A 237 0.97 -9.90 -14.68
CA LYS A 237 0.12 -11.04 -15.10
C LYS A 237 0.39 -11.42 -16.55
N ARG A 238 0.52 -10.43 -17.46
CA ARG A 238 0.82 -10.64 -18.89
C ARG A 238 2.14 -11.38 -19.10
N VAL A 239 3.23 -10.92 -18.48
CA VAL A 239 4.55 -11.56 -18.67
C VAL A 239 4.58 -12.95 -18.05
N LEU A 240 3.93 -13.16 -16.90
CA LEU A 240 3.85 -14.46 -16.27
C LEU A 240 3.12 -15.49 -17.15
N CYS A 241 2.06 -15.06 -17.84
CA CYS A 241 1.35 -15.93 -18.78
C CYS A 241 2.16 -16.22 -20.03
N LEU A 242 2.86 -15.21 -20.56
CA LEU A 242 3.78 -15.40 -21.67
C LEU A 242 4.89 -16.38 -21.30
N GLU A 243 5.44 -16.30 -20.08
CA GLU A 243 6.42 -17.24 -19.56
C GLU A 243 5.85 -18.67 -19.51
N ALA A 244 4.64 -18.86 -18.98
CA ALA A 244 3.98 -20.18 -18.99
C ALA A 244 3.84 -20.76 -20.40
N GLU A 245 3.45 -19.94 -21.38
CA GLU A 245 3.29 -20.35 -22.78
C GLU A 245 4.65 -20.68 -23.45
N VAL A 246 5.72 -19.97 -23.07
CA VAL A 246 7.11 -20.27 -23.48
C VAL A 246 7.58 -21.59 -22.88
N VAL A 247 7.36 -21.81 -21.58
CA VAL A 247 7.74 -23.07 -20.90
C VAL A 247 6.96 -24.24 -21.50
N GLU A 248 5.67 -24.07 -21.79
CA GLU A 248 4.88 -25.05 -22.52
C GLU A 248 5.48 -25.33 -23.90
N TYR A 249 5.83 -24.30 -24.68
CA TYR A 249 6.48 -24.47 -26.00
C TYR A 249 7.79 -25.26 -25.92
N CYS A 250 8.62 -25.00 -24.90
CA CYS A 250 9.92 -25.64 -24.71
C CYS A 250 9.82 -27.11 -24.32
N PHE A 251 8.79 -27.50 -23.56
CA PHE A 251 8.68 -28.84 -22.97
C PHE A 251 7.49 -29.67 -23.49
N SER A 252 6.65 -29.14 -24.39
CA SER A 252 5.60 -29.92 -25.04
C SER A 252 6.19 -30.78 -26.17
N HIS A 253 5.80 -32.05 -26.23
CA HIS A 253 6.16 -32.93 -27.34
C HIS A 253 5.32 -32.68 -28.61
N GLU A 254 4.18 -32.00 -28.47
CA GLU A 254 3.28 -31.63 -29.55
C GLU A 254 3.28 -30.09 -29.73
N GLY A 255 3.38 -29.61 -30.96
CA GLY A 255 3.12 -28.20 -31.28
C GLY A 255 4.31 -27.22 -31.26
N SER A 256 5.56 -27.68 -31.18
CA SER A 256 6.75 -26.83 -31.34
C SER A 256 6.98 -26.48 -32.81
N SER A 257 6.26 -25.48 -33.32
CA SER A 257 6.42 -24.95 -34.67
C SER A 257 7.24 -23.66 -34.69
N ILE A 258 7.88 -23.36 -35.82
CA ILE A 258 8.60 -22.08 -35.99
C ILE A 258 7.63 -20.90 -35.94
N GLN A 259 6.40 -21.07 -36.41
CA GLN A 259 5.36 -20.05 -36.34
C GLN A 259 5.00 -19.71 -34.88
N ARG A 260 4.90 -20.73 -34.02
CA ARG A 260 4.63 -20.52 -32.58
C ARG A 260 5.80 -19.85 -31.89
N TYR A 261 7.04 -20.23 -32.21
CA TYR A 261 8.24 -19.53 -31.73
C TYR A 261 8.22 -18.05 -32.09
N THR A 262 8.06 -17.73 -33.38
CA THR A 262 8.03 -16.34 -33.86
C THR A 262 6.88 -15.55 -33.22
N SER A 263 5.72 -16.17 -33.01
CA SER A 263 4.61 -15.52 -32.33
C SER A 263 4.90 -15.20 -30.86
N LEU A 264 5.62 -16.07 -30.15
CA LEU A 264 6.01 -15.85 -28.74
C LEU A 264 7.09 -14.76 -28.65
N GLU A 265 8.08 -14.80 -29.56
CA GLU A 265 9.15 -13.81 -29.66
C GLU A 265 8.60 -12.40 -29.92
N VAL A 266 7.71 -12.24 -30.90
CA VAL A 266 7.06 -10.95 -31.20
C VAL A 266 6.28 -10.42 -29.98
N ARG A 267 5.58 -11.29 -29.25
CA ARG A 267 4.83 -10.88 -28.05
C ARG A 267 5.75 -10.47 -26.90
N LEU A 268 6.89 -11.14 -26.75
CA LEU A 268 7.89 -10.77 -25.76
C LEU A 268 8.51 -9.41 -26.08
N GLU A 269 8.87 -9.18 -27.34
CA GLU A 269 9.40 -7.89 -27.80
C GLU A 269 8.38 -6.75 -27.62
N ASP A 270 7.11 -7.02 -27.93
CA ASP A 270 6.03 -6.04 -27.77
C ASP A 270 5.79 -5.72 -26.30
N TRP A 271 5.80 -6.74 -25.43
CA TRP A 271 5.72 -6.54 -23.98
C TRP A 271 6.91 -5.71 -23.47
N ASP A 272 8.13 -6.05 -23.89
CA ASP A 272 9.35 -5.37 -23.46
C ASP A 272 9.38 -3.89 -23.85
N ARG A 273 8.86 -3.58 -25.05
CA ARG A 273 8.77 -2.21 -25.57
C ARG A 273 7.70 -1.36 -24.87
N GLN A 274 6.57 -1.98 -24.51
CA GLN A 274 5.40 -1.26 -24.00
C GLN A 274 5.25 -1.28 -22.48
N LYS A 275 6.06 -2.08 -21.77
CA LYS A 275 6.02 -2.15 -20.30
C LYS A 275 6.23 -0.76 -19.67
N PRO A 276 5.58 -0.46 -18.53
CA PRO A 276 5.75 0.80 -17.82
C PRO A 276 7.21 1.03 -17.39
N GLN A 277 7.59 2.30 -17.23
CA GLN A 277 8.94 2.68 -16.82
C GLN A 277 9.35 2.06 -15.46
N THR A 278 8.40 1.70 -14.61
CA THR A 278 8.66 1.05 -13.31
C THR A 278 9.24 -0.36 -13.43
N PHE A 279 9.09 -1.03 -14.58
CA PHE A 279 9.78 -2.28 -14.91
C PHE A 279 11.22 -2.07 -15.40
N THR A 280 11.70 -0.82 -15.45
CA THR A 280 13.11 -0.54 -15.78
C THR A 280 13.99 -1.05 -14.65
N PRO A 281 14.97 -1.93 -14.93
CA PRO A 281 15.88 -2.42 -13.91
C PRO A 281 16.67 -1.28 -13.26
N VAL A 282 16.65 -1.20 -11.94
CA VAL A 282 17.58 -0.37 -11.17
C VAL A 282 18.90 -1.09 -10.92
N PHE A 283 18.87 -2.42 -11.01
CA PHE A 283 20.04 -3.28 -10.91
C PHE A 283 19.88 -4.47 -11.86
N TYR A 284 20.96 -4.78 -12.56
CA TYR A 284 21.07 -5.94 -13.42
C TYR A 284 22.42 -6.60 -13.16
N GLN A 285 22.40 -7.90 -12.90
CA GLN A 285 23.58 -8.75 -12.82
C GLN A 285 23.35 -9.98 -13.71
N GLU A 286 24.29 -10.21 -14.62
CA GLU A 286 24.27 -11.38 -15.51
C GLU A 286 24.39 -12.68 -14.70
N ARG A 287 23.88 -13.79 -15.24
CA ARG A 287 24.08 -15.10 -14.59
C ARG A 287 25.57 -15.43 -14.48
N ASP A 288 25.97 -16.03 -13.36
CA ASP A 288 27.33 -16.51 -13.13
C ASP A 288 27.30 -17.92 -12.54
N PRO A 289 27.30 -18.96 -13.39
CA PRO A 289 27.32 -20.34 -12.94
C PRO A 289 28.54 -20.71 -12.07
N SER A 290 29.66 -19.97 -12.19
CA SER A 290 30.86 -20.24 -11.38
C SER A 290 30.67 -19.88 -9.91
N GLN A 291 29.74 -18.96 -9.63
CA GLN A 291 29.34 -18.53 -8.28
C GLN A 291 28.02 -19.17 -7.82
N GLY A 292 27.51 -20.17 -8.55
CA GLY A 292 26.21 -20.79 -8.25
C GLY A 292 24.99 -19.94 -8.64
N VAL A 293 25.19 -18.87 -9.42
CA VAL A 293 24.11 -17.99 -9.88
C VAL A 293 23.61 -18.45 -11.26
N SER A 294 22.58 -19.31 -11.28
CA SER A 294 22.08 -19.93 -12.52
C SER A 294 21.22 -19.01 -13.40
N PHE A 295 20.67 -17.93 -12.83
CA PHE A 295 19.80 -16.96 -13.52
C PHE A 295 20.33 -15.52 -13.32
N PRO A 296 20.09 -14.61 -14.27
CA PRO A 296 20.41 -13.20 -14.05
C PRO A 296 19.58 -12.63 -12.89
N ILE A 297 20.15 -11.68 -12.14
CA ILE A 297 19.46 -10.97 -11.07
C ILE A 297 19.01 -9.62 -11.62
N VAL A 298 17.70 -9.40 -11.62
CA VAL A 298 17.08 -8.15 -12.07
C VAL A 298 16.29 -7.58 -10.91
N SER A 299 16.59 -6.35 -10.51
CA SER A 299 15.80 -5.62 -9.49
C SER A 299 15.10 -4.44 -10.13
N VAL A 300 13.81 -4.31 -9.86
CA VAL A 300 12.92 -3.25 -10.35
C VAL A 300 12.23 -2.57 -9.17
N LEU A 301 11.73 -1.35 -9.36
CA LEU A 301 10.97 -0.60 -8.36
C LEU A 301 9.53 -0.45 -8.85
N LEU A 302 8.64 -1.34 -8.41
CA LEU A 302 7.22 -1.32 -8.74
C LEU A 302 6.45 -0.40 -7.77
N ASP A 303 5.58 0.46 -8.31
CA ASP A 303 4.71 1.35 -7.53
C ASP A 303 3.64 0.56 -6.74
N SER A 304 3.19 -0.58 -7.25
CA SER A 304 2.18 -1.48 -6.68
C SER A 304 2.56 -2.05 -5.31
N CYS A 305 3.86 -2.04 -4.96
CA CYS A 305 4.38 -2.47 -3.66
C CYS A 305 4.26 -1.38 -2.56
N VAL A 306 3.72 -0.20 -2.88
CA VAL A 306 3.41 0.86 -1.92
C VAL A 306 1.90 0.83 -1.67
N PRO A 307 1.42 0.37 -0.48
CA PRO A 307 -0.02 0.35 -0.22
C PRO A 307 -0.55 1.79 -0.31
N GLU A 308 -1.36 2.02 -1.33
CA GLU A 308 -2.13 3.24 -1.48
C GLU A 308 -3.34 3.17 -0.54
N PRO A 309 -3.74 4.30 0.07
CA PRO A 309 -4.98 4.30 0.83
C PRO A 309 -6.19 4.04 -0.09
N PRO A 310 -7.22 3.33 0.39
CA PRO A 310 -8.41 3.06 -0.41
C PRO A 310 -9.04 4.38 -0.87
N PRO A 311 -9.56 4.44 -2.12
CA PRO A 311 -10.19 5.65 -2.64
C PRO A 311 -11.38 6.04 -1.75
N ARG A 312 -11.43 7.33 -1.38
CA ARG A 312 -12.57 7.87 -0.65
C ARG A 312 -13.80 7.96 -1.56
N LYS A 313 -14.98 7.87 -0.95
CA LYS A 313 -16.25 8.10 -1.63
C LYS A 313 -16.95 9.27 -0.95
N ARG A 314 -17.39 10.24 -1.75
CA ARG A 314 -18.13 11.39 -1.25
C ARG A 314 -19.54 11.00 -0.84
N THR A 315 -19.90 11.29 0.41
CA THR A 315 -21.24 11.06 0.96
C THR A 315 -22.06 12.34 1.12
N LYS A 316 -21.38 13.48 1.26
CA LYS A 316 -21.97 14.82 1.32
C LYS A 316 -21.40 15.70 0.20
N PRO A 317 -22.22 16.54 -0.46
CA PRO A 317 -21.74 17.40 -1.54
C PRO A 317 -20.61 18.31 -1.07
N MET A 318 -19.73 18.71 -1.99
CA MET A 318 -18.80 19.81 -1.73
C MET A 318 -19.61 21.11 -1.61
N GLU A 319 -19.45 21.83 -0.52
CA GLU A 319 -20.25 23.02 -0.21
C GLU A 319 -19.47 24.32 -0.39
N VAL A 320 -18.18 24.36 -0.01
CA VAL A 320 -17.38 25.60 -0.02
C VAL A 320 -15.96 25.36 -0.55
N LEU A 321 -15.56 26.18 -1.51
CA LEU A 321 -14.19 26.22 -2.05
C LEU A 321 -13.51 27.52 -1.60
N CYS A 322 -12.54 27.42 -0.70
CA CYS A 322 -11.73 28.56 -0.26
C CYS A 322 -10.43 28.60 -1.06
N VAL A 323 -10.39 29.43 -2.10
CA VAL A 323 -9.37 29.37 -3.16
C VAL A 323 -8.25 30.38 -2.99
N GLY A 324 -8.17 31.09 -1.86
CA GLY A 324 -7.09 32.03 -1.58
C GLY A 324 -5.73 31.35 -1.44
N LEU A 325 -4.68 32.04 -1.87
CA LEU A 325 -3.30 31.56 -1.77
C LEU A 325 -2.87 31.32 -0.30
N PRO A 326 -1.90 30.44 -0.03
CA PRO A 326 -1.39 30.25 1.33
C PRO A 326 -0.97 31.58 1.96
N ARG A 327 -1.07 31.65 3.29
CA ARG A 327 -0.80 32.85 4.10
C ARG A 327 -1.79 34.00 3.90
N SER A 328 -2.97 33.72 3.35
CA SER A 328 -4.12 34.65 3.29
C SER A 328 -5.26 34.25 4.24
N ALA A 329 -4.89 33.88 5.48
CA ALA A 329 -5.81 33.45 6.56
C ALA A 329 -6.53 32.11 6.33
N THR A 330 -5.91 31.18 5.60
CA THR A 330 -6.45 29.85 5.26
C THR A 330 -6.81 29.00 6.50
N GLU A 331 -5.91 28.92 7.49
CA GLU A 331 -6.14 28.16 8.73
C GLU A 331 -7.23 28.80 9.63
N SER A 332 -7.27 30.13 9.68
CA SER A 332 -8.33 30.87 10.39
C SER A 332 -9.69 30.64 9.73
N LEU A 333 -9.73 30.58 8.41
CA LEU A 333 -10.93 30.27 7.64
C LEU A 333 -11.37 28.81 7.80
N GLN A 334 -10.43 27.85 7.84
CA GLN A 334 -10.72 26.46 8.19
C GLN A 334 -11.40 26.37 9.56
N THR A 335 -10.81 27.03 10.57
CA THR A 335 -11.38 27.05 11.93
C THR A 335 -12.76 27.70 11.95
N ALA A 336 -12.98 28.75 11.17
CA ALA A 336 -14.26 29.42 11.06
C ALA A 336 -15.34 28.50 10.45
N LEU A 337 -15.02 27.78 9.37
CA LEU A 337 -15.95 26.84 8.75
C LEU A 337 -16.31 25.69 9.69
N LEU A 338 -15.33 25.12 10.41
CA LEU A 338 -15.61 24.09 11.43
C LEU A 338 -16.56 24.61 12.51
N LYS A 339 -16.39 25.86 12.98
CA LYS A 339 -17.30 26.50 13.93
C LYS A 339 -18.71 26.75 13.37
N LEU A 340 -18.84 26.96 12.06
CA LEU A 340 -20.13 27.11 11.38
C LEU A 340 -20.84 25.77 11.12
N GLY A 341 -20.25 24.66 11.58
CA GLY A 341 -20.85 23.32 11.52
C GLY A 341 -20.59 22.58 10.21
N TYR A 342 -19.56 22.94 9.46
CA TYR A 342 -19.06 22.13 8.35
C TYR A 342 -18.32 20.91 8.91
N ASP A 343 -18.70 19.70 8.47
CA ASP A 343 -18.16 18.43 8.99
C ASP A 343 -16.63 18.37 9.01
N HIS A 344 -16.01 18.61 7.86
CA HIS A 344 -14.56 18.68 7.71
C HIS A 344 -14.20 19.66 6.60
N THR A 345 -13.21 20.51 6.88
CA THR A 345 -12.63 21.44 5.91
C THR A 345 -11.18 21.04 5.67
N TYR A 346 -10.89 20.54 4.47
CA TYR A 346 -9.56 20.08 4.08
C TYR A 346 -8.59 21.27 3.99
N HIS A 347 -7.43 21.19 4.61
CA HIS A 347 -6.36 22.19 4.61
C HIS A 347 -5.04 21.56 4.14
N GLY A 348 -4.01 22.38 3.88
CA GLY A 348 -2.67 21.86 3.58
C GLY A 348 -2.09 20.99 4.70
N TRP A 349 -2.59 21.14 5.93
CA TRP A 349 -2.18 20.29 7.05
C TRP A 349 -2.64 18.85 6.86
N ASP A 350 -3.79 18.61 6.24
CA ASP A 350 -4.31 17.27 5.96
C ASP A 350 -3.38 16.47 5.02
N ILE A 351 -2.71 17.14 4.07
CA ILE A 351 -1.71 16.52 3.19
C ILE A 351 -0.55 15.92 4.01
N VAL A 352 -0.18 16.56 5.11
CA VAL A 352 0.92 16.12 5.98
C VAL A 352 0.44 15.13 7.04
N TYR A 353 -0.71 15.41 7.68
CA TYR A 353 -1.10 14.75 8.92
C TYR A 353 -2.12 13.62 8.77
N GLU A 354 -2.87 13.53 7.68
CA GLU A 354 -3.90 12.50 7.57
C GLU A 354 -3.32 11.08 7.69
N THR A 355 -4.10 10.19 8.31
CA THR A 355 -3.79 8.76 8.43
C THR A 355 -5.03 7.95 8.07
N PRO A 356 -4.98 7.10 7.02
CA PRO A 356 -3.85 6.91 6.12
C PRO A 356 -3.57 8.18 5.29
N ASN A 357 -2.31 8.38 4.87
CA ASN A 357 -1.89 9.61 4.20
C ASN A 357 -2.12 9.49 2.68
N TYR A 358 -2.82 10.49 2.11
CA TYR A 358 -3.19 10.54 0.69
C TYR A 358 -2.26 11.45 -0.14
N SER A 359 -1.16 11.95 0.43
CA SER A 359 -0.30 12.95 -0.24
C SER A 359 0.21 12.45 -1.60
N SER A 360 0.59 11.18 -1.71
CA SER A 360 1.06 10.57 -2.95
C SER A 360 0.05 10.63 -4.11
N LYS A 361 -1.26 10.74 -3.84
CA LYS A 361 -2.29 10.83 -4.88
C LYS A 361 -2.30 12.18 -5.59
N TRP A 362 -1.85 13.26 -4.93
CA TRP A 362 -1.78 14.58 -5.54
C TRP A 362 -0.77 14.65 -6.70
N ARG A 363 0.23 13.76 -6.75
CA ARG A 363 1.27 13.73 -7.79
C ARG A 363 0.74 13.41 -9.19
N ARG A 364 -0.36 12.65 -9.28
CA ARG A 364 -0.84 12.05 -10.54
C ARG A 364 -1.24 13.09 -11.58
N TRP A 365 -1.62 14.29 -11.13
CA TRP A 365 -2.08 15.37 -11.99
C TRP A 365 -0.96 16.28 -12.50
N PHE A 366 0.30 15.96 -12.21
CA PHE A 366 1.48 16.68 -12.70
C PHE A 366 2.26 15.90 -13.77
N GLY A 367 1.73 14.76 -14.24
CA GLY A 367 2.47 13.82 -15.11
C GLY A 367 2.23 13.98 -16.62
N SER A 368 1.04 14.40 -17.07
CA SER A 368 0.76 14.51 -18.51
C SER A 368 1.42 15.76 -19.12
N LEU A 369 2.10 15.60 -20.26
CA LEU A 369 2.77 16.67 -21.00
C LEU A 369 2.02 17.09 -22.28
N ASP A 370 0.80 16.58 -22.48
CA ASP A 370 -0.03 16.87 -23.66
C ASP A 370 -0.76 18.21 -23.59
N GLY A 371 -0.64 18.93 -22.46
CA GLY A 371 -1.31 20.21 -22.20
C GLY A 371 -2.79 20.09 -21.86
N ASN A 372 -3.36 18.88 -21.83
CA ASN A 372 -4.78 18.62 -21.57
C ASN A 372 -4.94 17.83 -20.26
N THR A 373 -4.80 18.50 -19.12
CA THR A 373 -5.14 17.89 -17.83
C THR A 373 -6.58 18.23 -17.46
N THR A 374 -7.45 17.24 -17.47
CA THR A 374 -8.82 17.37 -16.93
C THR A 374 -8.91 16.49 -15.68
N ILE A 375 -9.27 17.10 -14.54
CA ILE A 375 -9.48 16.38 -13.28
C ILE A 375 -10.97 16.28 -13.05
N THR A 376 -11.48 15.05 -12.96
CA THR A 376 -12.90 14.79 -12.73
C THR A 376 -13.28 14.96 -11.26
N LYS A 377 -14.58 15.13 -11.01
CA LYS A 377 -15.13 15.18 -9.66
C LYS A 377 -14.83 13.89 -8.89
N GLU A 378 -14.94 12.74 -9.55
CA GLU A 378 -14.69 11.43 -8.97
C GLU A 378 -13.23 11.30 -8.52
N GLU A 379 -12.28 11.78 -9.34
CA GLU A 379 -10.86 11.78 -8.99
C GLU A 379 -10.54 12.72 -7.81
N PHE A 380 -11.19 13.87 -7.71
CA PHE A 380 -11.09 14.70 -6.50
C PHE A 380 -11.73 14.00 -5.29
N ASP A 381 -12.87 13.33 -5.46
CA ASP A 381 -13.57 12.64 -4.38
C ASP A 381 -12.77 11.47 -3.80
N GLU A 382 -11.86 10.85 -4.56
CA GLU A 382 -10.94 9.84 -4.03
C GLU A 382 -10.01 10.37 -2.93
N VAL A 383 -9.75 11.68 -2.94
CA VAL A 383 -8.84 12.36 -2.00
C VAL A 383 -9.62 13.24 -1.02
N LEU A 384 -10.66 13.93 -1.48
CA LEU A 384 -11.43 14.92 -0.73
C LEU A 384 -12.81 14.41 -0.30
N GLY A 385 -13.18 13.16 -0.57
CA GLY A 385 -14.55 12.66 -0.41
C GLY A 385 -15.13 12.74 1.00
N HIS A 386 -14.29 12.81 2.03
CA HIS A 386 -14.70 13.02 3.43
C HIS A 386 -14.92 14.49 3.80
N SER A 387 -14.49 15.43 2.95
CA SER A 387 -14.45 16.87 3.23
C SER A 387 -15.56 17.59 2.48
N VAL A 388 -16.30 18.47 3.16
CA VAL A 388 -17.36 19.30 2.54
C VAL A 388 -16.86 20.71 2.17
N ALA A 389 -15.65 21.06 2.59
CA ALA A 389 -14.98 22.28 2.19
C ALA A 389 -13.46 22.03 2.01
N VAL A 390 -12.80 22.91 1.25
CA VAL A 390 -11.35 22.84 1.00
C VAL A 390 -10.73 24.23 1.03
N THR A 391 -9.50 24.34 1.56
CA THR A 391 -8.72 25.58 1.61
C THR A 391 -7.22 25.31 1.41
N ASP A 392 -6.42 26.38 1.44
CA ASP A 392 -4.96 26.35 1.42
C ASP A 392 -4.38 25.67 0.18
N ALA A 393 -3.40 24.76 0.30
CA ALA A 393 -2.68 24.16 -0.82
C ALA A 393 -3.59 23.58 -1.90
N ALA A 394 -4.52 22.68 -1.54
CA ALA A 394 -5.42 22.07 -2.50
C ALA A 394 -6.35 23.09 -3.15
N GLY A 395 -6.92 23.99 -2.35
CA GLY A 395 -7.84 25.03 -2.82
C GLY A 395 -7.19 26.09 -3.71
N SER A 396 -5.91 26.37 -3.52
CA SER A 396 -5.17 27.37 -4.30
C SER A 396 -4.51 26.79 -5.55
N VAL A 397 -3.88 25.61 -5.46
CA VAL A 397 -3.17 24.99 -6.60
C VAL A 397 -4.14 24.51 -7.66
N PHE A 398 -5.26 23.91 -7.25
CA PHE A 398 -6.25 23.32 -8.16
C PHE A 398 -7.53 24.15 -8.25
N ALA A 399 -7.42 25.48 -8.09
CA ALA A 399 -8.59 26.33 -7.93
C ALA A 399 -9.53 26.27 -9.15
N ALA A 400 -8.98 26.32 -10.37
CA ALA A 400 -9.77 26.28 -11.59
C ALA A 400 -10.46 24.93 -11.79
N GLU A 401 -9.74 23.84 -11.52
CA GLU A 401 -10.20 22.47 -11.65
C GLU A 401 -11.27 22.15 -10.59
N LEU A 402 -11.09 22.60 -9.35
CA LEU A 402 -12.07 22.45 -8.28
C LEU A 402 -13.36 23.22 -8.57
N ILE A 403 -13.25 24.46 -9.07
CA ILE A 403 -14.42 25.27 -9.47
C ILE A 403 -15.18 24.57 -10.61
N ALA A 404 -14.47 24.01 -11.58
CA ALA A 404 -15.08 23.27 -12.68
C ALA A 404 -15.74 21.95 -12.22
N ALA A 405 -15.09 21.20 -11.33
CA ALA A 405 -15.57 19.92 -10.82
C ALA A 405 -16.74 20.03 -9.84
N TYR A 406 -16.84 21.15 -9.11
CA TYR A 406 -17.88 21.41 -8.10
C TYR A 406 -18.63 22.71 -8.38
N PRO A 407 -19.40 22.81 -9.48
CA PRO A 407 -20.04 24.06 -9.91
C PRO A 407 -21.10 24.57 -8.94
N ASP A 408 -21.63 23.72 -8.07
CA ASP A 408 -22.65 24.07 -7.07
C ASP A 408 -22.06 24.62 -5.76
N ALA A 409 -20.76 24.44 -5.54
CA ALA A 409 -20.10 24.93 -4.33
C ALA A 409 -19.97 26.46 -4.35
N LYS A 410 -20.12 27.08 -3.18
CA LYS A 410 -19.84 28.51 -2.98
C LYS A 410 -18.34 28.74 -2.97
N VAL A 411 -17.85 29.80 -3.62
CA VAL A 411 -16.42 30.10 -3.70
C VAL A 411 -16.09 31.30 -2.82
N VAL A 412 -15.11 31.12 -1.94
CA VAL A 412 -14.52 32.20 -1.12
C VAL A 412 -13.11 32.47 -1.62
N LEU A 413 -12.91 33.63 -2.23
CA LEU A 413 -11.58 34.15 -2.52
C LEU A 413 -11.08 34.91 -1.29
N ASN A 414 -10.42 34.20 -0.39
CA ASN A 414 -9.74 34.82 0.74
C ASN A 414 -8.44 35.50 0.28
N TYR A 415 -8.22 36.75 0.68
CA TYR A 415 -7.07 37.54 0.23
C TYR A 415 -6.55 38.48 1.34
N ARG A 416 -5.41 39.13 1.08
CA ARG A 416 -4.83 40.19 1.92
C ARG A 416 -4.84 41.50 1.15
N ARG A 417 -5.31 42.57 1.81
CA ARG A 417 -5.33 43.92 1.24
C ARG A 417 -3.92 44.45 0.99
N ASP A 418 -3.00 44.18 1.92
CA ASP A 418 -1.59 44.51 1.78
C ASP A 418 -0.83 43.34 1.13
N LEU A 419 -0.49 43.54 -0.14
CA LEU A 419 0.22 42.55 -0.94
C LEU A 419 1.68 42.41 -0.53
N ASP A 420 2.31 43.48 -0.03
CA ASP A 420 3.70 43.45 0.41
C ASP A 420 3.81 42.67 1.72
N ALA A 421 2.89 42.90 2.66
CA ALA A 421 2.79 42.12 3.89
C ALA A 421 2.41 40.65 3.65
N TRP A 422 1.63 40.35 2.61
CA TRP A 422 1.43 38.97 2.17
C TRP A 422 2.72 38.35 1.63
N HIS A 423 3.44 39.07 0.76
CA HIS A 423 4.67 38.59 0.12
C HIS A 423 5.76 38.28 1.15
N GLU A 424 5.98 39.17 2.12
CA GLU A 424 6.91 38.93 3.23
C GLU A 424 6.51 37.71 4.07
N SER A 425 5.21 37.52 4.33
CA SER A 425 4.69 36.39 5.09
C SER A 425 4.88 35.04 4.38
N VAL A 426 4.61 34.99 3.07
CA VAL A 426 4.80 33.76 2.27
C VAL A 426 6.28 33.41 2.10
N VAL A 427 7.15 34.41 1.90
CA VAL A 427 8.60 34.20 1.87
C VAL A 427 9.06 33.64 3.22
N LYS A 428 8.76 34.33 4.32
CA LYS A 428 9.19 33.89 5.67
C LYS A 428 8.74 32.46 6.01
N THR A 429 7.56 32.05 5.56
CA THR A 429 6.98 30.76 5.94
C THR A 429 7.42 29.63 4.99
N LEU A 430 7.14 29.75 3.68
CA LEU A 430 7.35 28.65 2.75
C LEU A 430 8.84 28.49 2.41
N VAL A 431 9.59 29.59 2.26
CA VAL A 431 11.03 29.52 1.98
C VAL A 431 11.79 28.95 3.18
N SER A 432 11.39 29.31 4.41
CA SER A 432 12.01 28.73 5.61
C SER A 432 11.82 27.22 5.72
N VAL A 433 10.71 26.67 5.21
CA VAL A 433 10.50 25.22 5.15
C VAL A 433 11.39 24.60 4.06
N HIS A 434 11.48 25.24 2.89
CA HIS A 434 12.36 24.81 1.79
C HIS A 434 13.84 24.79 2.18
N GLU A 435 14.30 25.79 2.92
CA GLU A 435 15.69 25.89 3.40
C GLU A 435 15.99 24.93 4.58
N ASN A 436 14.97 24.26 5.12
CA ASN A 436 15.14 23.34 6.25
C ASN A 436 15.74 22.00 5.78
N TRP A 437 17.07 21.95 5.74
CA TRP A 437 17.85 20.77 5.34
C TRP A 437 17.51 19.51 6.16
N ALA A 438 17.08 19.65 7.41
CA ALA A 438 16.70 18.50 8.23
C ALA A 438 15.42 17.84 7.71
N LEU A 439 14.43 18.63 7.26
CA LEU A 439 13.21 18.10 6.63
C LEU A 439 13.54 17.40 5.29
N TYR A 440 14.46 17.97 4.50
CA TYR A 440 14.96 17.32 3.28
C TYR A 440 15.67 15.98 3.58
N VAL A 441 16.55 15.94 4.58
CA VAL A 441 17.21 14.67 4.95
C VAL A 441 16.19 13.64 5.42
N LEU A 442 15.20 14.04 6.22
CA LEU A 442 14.12 13.15 6.65
C LEU A 442 13.28 12.65 5.47
N SER A 443 13.07 13.47 4.43
CA SER A 443 12.34 13.05 3.23
C SER A 443 13.04 11.93 2.47
N CYS A 444 14.37 11.84 2.55
CA CYS A 444 15.15 10.74 1.98
C CYS A 444 15.07 9.44 2.80
N LEU A 445 14.56 9.49 4.04
CA LEU A 445 14.67 8.39 5.01
C LEU A 445 13.33 7.75 5.41
N GLY A 446 12.19 8.33 5.04
CA GLY A 446 10.88 7.79 5.43
C GLY A 446 9.77 8.08 4.41
N LYS A 447 8.78 7.17 4.30
CA LYS A 447 7.67 7.30 3.33
C LYS A 447 6.82 8.55 3.56
N ALA A 448 6.41 8.81 4.80
CA ALA A 448 5.59 9.97 5.13
C ALA A 448 6.32 11.30 4.86
N PRO A 449 7.57 11.51 5.35
CA PRO A 449 8.33 12.72 5.02
C PRO A 449 8.66 12.84 3.54
N PHE A 450 8.92 11.73 2.84
CA PHE A 450 9.14 11.73 1.39
C PHE A 450 7.97 12.37 0.65
N TRP A 451 6.76 11.84 0.82
CA TRP A 451 5.62 12.34 0.06
C TRP A 451 5.17 13.73 0.53
N GLY A 452 5.19 14.00 1.83
CA GLY A 452 4.88 15.33 2.34
C GLY A 452 5.81 16.39 1.77
N TRP A 453 7.12 16.13 1.72
CA TRP A 453 8.10 17.04 1.11
C TRP A 453 7.90 17.17 -0.41
N HIS A 454 7.91 16.06 -1.15
CA HIS A 454 7.95 16.10 -2.60
C HIS A 454 6.66 16.62 -3.23
N VAL A 455 5.48 16.35 -2.65
CA VAL A 455 4.21 16.92 -3.13
C VAL A 455 4.25 18.45 -3.12
N TYR A 456 4.80 19.03 -2.06
CA TYR A 456 4.94 20.48 -1.95
C TYR A 456 6.08 21.05 -2.79
N GLU A 457 7.29 20.56 -2.54
CA GLU A 457 8.54 21.16 -3.02
C GLU A 457 8.86 20.83 -4.48
N ARG A 458 8.29 19.74 -5.03
CA ARG A 458 8.55 19.33 -6.42
C ARG A 458 7.37 19.56 -7.35
N PHE A 459 6.14 19.62 -6.83
CA PHE A 459 4.93 19.68 -7.66
C PHE A 459 4.10 20.93 -7.38
N MET A 460 3.49 21.04 -6.20
CA MET A 460 2.52 22.10 -5.90
C MET A 460 3.11 23.51 -5.94
N TRP A 461 4.13 23.80 -5.12
CA TRP A 461 4.67 25.16 -4.99
C TRP A 461 5.45 25.63 -6.22
N PRO A 462 6.33 24.81 -6.84
CA PRO A 462 6.97 25.22 -8.08
C PRO A 462 5.97 25.52 -9.20
N GLY A 463 4.92 24.70 -9.33
CA GLY A 463 3.85 24.89 -10.31
C GLY A 463 3.06 26.18 -10.07
N LEU A 464 2.58 26.37 -8.83
CA LEU A 464 1.78 27.53 -8.45
C LEU A 464 2.54 28.86 -8.62
N PHE A 465 3.80 28.92 -8.14
CA PHE A 465 4.61 30.14 -8.20
C PHE A 465 5.42 30.29 -9.49
N ARG A 466 5.21 29.38 -10.46
CA ARG A 466 5.90 29.37 -11.77
C ARG A 466 7.42 29.43 -11.62
N ALA A 467 7.96 28.60 -10.73
CA ALA A 467 9.39 28.45 -10.50
C ALA A 467 10.04 27.69 -11.67
N LEU A 468 10.52 28.42 -12.68
CA LEU A 468 11.07 27.84 -13.91
C LEU A 468 12.35 27.02 -13.69
N ASP A 469 13.07 27.29 -12.61
CA ASP A 469 14.25 26.56 -12.17
C ASP A 469 13.92 25.40 -11.21
N GLY A 470 12.62 25.19 -10.91
CA GLY A 470 12.16 24.24 -9.91
C GLY A 470 12.45 24.66 -8.47
N ASN A 471 12.96 25.87 -8.22
CA ASN A 471 13.26 26.38 -6.89
C ASN A 471 12.16 27.33 -6.40
N ILE A 472 11.47 26.95 -5.32
CA ILE A 472 10.34 27.72 -4.82
C ILE A 472 10.74 29.07 -4.24
N GLU A 473 11.95 29.19 -3.68
CA GLU A 473 12.47 30.46 -3.16
C GLU A 473 12.56 31.48 -4.28
N THR A 474 13.24 31.11 -5.37
CA THR A 474 13.34 31.95 -6.57
C THR A 474 11.96 32.26 -7.13
N GLY A 475 11.08 31.26 -7.21
CA GLY A 475 9.72 31.40 -7.71
C GLY A 475 8.90 32.42 -6.91
N ILE A 476 8.84 32.27 -5.58
CA ILE A 476 8.07 33.16 -4.70
C ILE A 476 8.68 34.57 -4.69
N ALA A 477 10.01 34.68 -4.56
CA ALA A 477 10.69 35.97 -4.50
C ALA A 477 10.49 36.78 -5.80
N ARG A 478 10.65 36.12 -6.95
CA ARG A 478 10.55 36.76 -8.27
C ARG A 478 9.11 36.97 -8.73
N ASN A 479 8.24 35.98 -8.47
CA ASN A 479 6.93 35.92 -9.11
C ASN A 479 5.74 36.13 -8.18
N GLY A 480 5.91 36.00 -6.86
CA GLY A 480 4.81 35.90 -5.90
C GLY A 480 3.75 36.98 -6.05
N LYS A 481 4.15 38.26 -6.14
CA LYS A 481 3.20 39.39 -6.20
C LYS A 481 2.33 39.40 -7.47
N TRP A 482 2.88 39.04 -8.63
CA TRP A 482 2.11 39.04 -9.87
C TRP A 482 1.30 37.75 -10.01
N VAL A 483 1.84 36.60 -9.56
CA VAL A 483 1.08 35.34 -9.43
C VAL A 483 -0.15 35.54 -8.54
N TYR A 484 0.00 36.25 -7.42
CA TYR A 484 -1.13 36.59 -6.54
C TYR A 484 -2.24 37.36 -7.25
N LYS A 485 -1.87 38.40 -8.01
CA LYS A 485 -2.81 39.24 -8.76
C LYS A 485 -3.48 38.43 -9.87
N GLU A 486 -2.71 37.65 -10.62
CA GLU A 486 -3.24 36.77 -11.66
C GLU A 486 -4.21 35.74 -11.10
N HIS A 487 -3.86 35.11 -9.98
CA HIS A 487 -4.74 34.15 -9.29
C HIS A 487 -6.07 34.80 -8.91
N CYS A 488 -6.04 35.95 -8.25
CA CYS A 488 -7.27 36.67 -7.89
C CYS A 488 -8.12 37.03 -9.11
N ASN A 489 -7.48 37.50 -10.19
CA ASN A 489 -8.18 37.87 -11.42
C ASN A 489 -8.77 36.66 -12.16
N MET A 490 -8.05 35.53 -12.16
CA MET A 490 -8.53 34.26 -12.70
C MET A 490 -9.81 33.83 -11.96
N ILE A 491 -9.80 33.82 -10.62
CA ILE A 491 -10.99 33.45 -9.84
C ILE A 491 -12.17 34.38 -10.11
N ARG A 492 -11.95 35.70 -10.16
CA ARG A 492 -13.00 36.68 -10.52
C ARG A 492 -13.58 36.46 -11.92
N GLY A 493 -12.79 35.93 -12.85
CA GLY A 493 -13.23 35.62 -14.20
C GLY A 493 -13.96 34.28 -14.32
N LEU A 494 -13.58 33.29 -13.52
CA LEU A 494 -14.15 31.93 -13.54
C LEU A 494 -15.47 31.82 -12.80
N VAL A 495 -15.65 32.57 -11.70
CA VAL A 495 -16.79 32.38 -10.80
C VAL A 495 -17.85 33.47 -11.01
N PRO A 496 -19.13 33.10 -11.20
CA PRO A 496 -20.23 34.06 -11.18
C PRO A 496 -20.27 34.89 -9.89
N LYS A 497 -20.59 36.18 -9.99
CA LYS A 497 -20.55 37.11 -8.84
C LYS A 497 -21.45 36.70 -7.67
N ASP A 498 -22.56 36.02 -7.95
CA ASP A 498 -23.50 35.51 -6.95
C ASP A 498 -22.95 34.29 -6.18
N LYS A 499 -21.96 33.58 -6.75
CA LYS A 499 -21.27 32.43 -6.14
C LYS A 499 -19.88 32.77 -5.61
N LEU A 500 -19.45 34.03 -5.69
CA LEU A 500 -18.12 34.48 -5.27
C LEU A 500 -18.23 35.46 -4.10
N LEU A 501 -17.54 35.11 -3.00
CA LEU A 501 -17.22 36.06 -1.93
C LEU A 501 -15.74 36.40 -1.97
N GLU A 502 -15.41 37.66 -2.21
CA GLU A 502 -14.08 38.20 -1.90
C GLU A 502 -14.04 38.60 -0.43
N TRP A 503 -13.13 38.00 0.34
CA TRP A 503 -13.10 38.14 1.79
C TRP A 503 -11.67 38.31 2.30
N THR A 504 -11.49 39.14 3.31
CA THR A 504 -10.24 39.23 4.07
C THR A 504 -10.49 39.04 5.55
N VAL A 505 -9.47 38.67 6.32
CA VAL A 505 -9.64 38.31 7.74
C VAL A 505 -10.19 39.46 8.58
N GLU A 506 -9.90 40.70 8.19
CA GLU A 506 -10.43 41.90 8.83
C GLU A 506 -11.94 42.10 8.63
N ASP A 507 -12.53 41.42 7.64
CA ASP A 507 -13.98 41.46 7.39
C ASP A 507 -14.76 40.61 8.41
N GLY A 508 -14.10 39.65 9.06
CA GLY A 508 -14.67 38.85 10.15
C GLY A 508 -15.87 37.98 9.75
N TRP A 509 -16.78 37.77 10.70
CA TRP A 509 -17.89 36.83 10.57
C TRP A 509 -19.00 37.26 9.61
N GLU A 510 -19.43 38.53 9.69
CA GLU A 510 -20.68 38.99 9.08
C GLU A 510 -20.78 38.70 7.58
N PRO A 511 -19.82 39.11 6.72
CA PRO A 511 -19.92 38.85 5.29
C PRO A 511 -19.80 37.36 4.95
N LEU A 512 -18.96 36.62 5.68
CA LEU A 512 -18.78 35.18 5.51
C LEU A 512 -20.08 34.43 5.83
N CYS A 513 -20.67 34.68 7.00
CA CYS A 513 -21.89 34.01 7.45
C CYS A 513 -23.08 34.36 6.56
N LYS A 514 -23.21 35.62 6.14
CA LYS A 514 -24.25 36.06 5.20
C LYS A 514 -24.14 35.32 3.87
N PHE A 515 -22.93 35.23 3.31
CA PHE A 515 -22.70 34.54 2.04
C PHE A 515 -22.94 33.03 2.14
N LEU A 516 -22.52 32.41 3.23
CA LEU A 516 -22.70 30.97 3.48
C LEU A 516 -24.10 30.61 3.99
N GLU A 517 -24.96 31.61 4.23
CA GLU A 517 -26.31 31.43 4.79
C GLU A 517 -26.30 30.70 6.16
N LYS A 518 -25.35 31.10 7.01
CA LYS A 518 -25.20 30.57 8.38
C LYS A 518 -25.43 31.69 9.40
N PRO A 519 -25.92 31.36 10.62
CA PRO A 519 -25.98 32.33 11.70
C PRO A 519 -24.56 32.75 12.11
N VAL A 520 -24.39 34.03 12.48
CA VAL A 520 -23.13 34.51 13.06
C VAL A 520 -22.95 33.86 14.44
N PRO A 521 -21.85 33.13 14.68
CA PRO A 521 -21.61 32.46 15.95
C PRO A 521 -21.16 33.47 17.04
N ASP A 522 -21.30 33.07 18.30
CA ASP A 522 -20.83 33.87 19.42
C ASP A 522 -19.29 33.93 19.49
N GLY A 523 -18.77 35.12 19.78
CA GLY A 523 -17.34 35.36 20.00
C GLY A 523 -16.57 35.88 18.78
N PRO A 524 -15.28 36.25 18.97
CA PRO A 524 -14.47 36.85 17.92
C PRO A 524 -14.16 35.86 16.81
N PHE A 525 -13.88 36.39 15.61
CA PHE A 525 -13.42 35.58 14.49
C PHE A 525 -12.09 34.86 14.85
N PRO A 526 -11.90 33.59 14.46
CA PRO A 526 -10.67 32.86 14.77
C PRO A 526 -9.44 33.56 14.19
N HIS A 527 -8.44 33.79 15.02
CA HIS A 527 -7.12 34.28 14.58
C HIS A 527 -6.06 33.23 14.89
N VAL A 528 -6.04 32.19 14.04
CA VAL A 528 -5.19 31.01 14.16
C VAL A 528 -4.11 31.10 13.09
N ASN A 529 -2.96 31.70 13.47
CA ASN A 529 -1.62 31.68 12.83
C ASN A 529 -0.68 32.78 13.39
N LYS A 530 -0.68 33.05 14.70
CA LYS A 530 0.47 33.79 15.29
C LYS A 530 1.69 32.87 15.21
N ALA A 531 2.91 33.43 15.09
CA ALA A 531 4.15 32.66 14.92
C ALA A 531 4.26 31.42 15.84
N SER A 532 3.79 31.53 17.09
CA SER A 532 3.76 30.44 18.07
C SER A 532 2.90 29.22 17.71
N GLY A 533 1.81 29.39 16.94
CA GLY A 533 0.96 28.27 16.51
C GLY A 533 1.57 27.47 15.35
N TRP A 534 2.35 28.15 14.52
CA TRP A 534 3.11 27.55 13.42
C TRP A 534 4.29 26.72 13.94
N GLU A 535 5.07 27.27 14.88
CA GLU A 535 6.19 26.57 15.54
C GLU A 535 5.76 25.23 16.19
N ASN A 536 4.56 25.17 16.76
CA ASN A 536 4.01 23.94 17.34
C ASN A 536 3.67 22.87 16.28
N HIS A 537 3.14 23.28 15.12
CA HIS A 537 2.88 22.33 14.03
C HIS A 537 4.20 21.85 13.42
N GLU A 538 5.18 22.74 13.18
CA GLU A 538 6.49 22.34 12.67
C GLU A 538 7.17 21.31 13.57
N ALA A 539 7.17 21.52 14.90
CA ALA A 539 7.73 20.57 15.85
C ALA A 539 7.05 19.20 15.78
N GLU A 540 5.72 19.15 15.61
CA GLU A 540 4.98 17.89 15.49
C GLU A 540 5.22 17.20 14.14
N VAL A 541 5.33 17.96 13.02
CA VAL A 541 5.76 17.42 11.72
C VAL A 541 7.15 16.79 11.85
N THR A 542 8.13 17.53 12.39
CA THR A 542 9.50 17.04 12.54
C THR A 542 9.55 15.77 13.40
N LYS A 543 8.82 15.75 14.52
CA LYS A 543 8.74 14.57 15.40
C LYS A 543 8.14 13.36 14.67
N ARG A 544 7.04 13.56 13.95
CA ARG A 544 6.38 12.49 13.18
C ARG A 544 7.28 11.98 12.05
N TYR A 545 7.96 12.88 11.36
CA TYR A 545 8.90 12.56 10.30
C TYR A 545 10.11 11.80 10.82
N LEU A 546 10.66 12.21 11.97
CA LEU A 546 11.72 11.49 12.67
C LEU A 546 11.29 10.05 12.98
N MET A 547 10.11 9.87 13.58
CA MET A 547 9.55 8.55 13.89
C MET A 547 9.38 7.70 12.63
N SER A 548 8.92 8.28 11.52
CA SER A 548 8.79 7.58 10.23
C SER A 548 10.14 7.28 9.57
N ALA A 549 11.19 8.04 9.86
CA ALA A 549 12.52 7.87 9.27
C ALA A 549 13.37 6.81 10.00
N LEU A 550 12.99 6.40 11.21
CA LEU A 550 13.71 5.38 11.99
C LEU A 550 13.92 4.08 11.20
N SER A 551 12.93 3.65 10.42
CA SER A 551 13.06 2.46 9.57
C SER A 551 14.09 2.63 8.45
N GLY A 552 14.15 3.81 7.81
CA GLY A 552 15.14 4.07 6.75
C GLY A 552 16.55 4.19 7.31
N VAL A 553 16.71 4.79 8.49
CA VAL A 553 18.01 4.84 9.20
C VAL A 553 18.48 3.43 9.55
N ALA A 554 17.60 2.55 10.03
CA ALA A 554 17.94 1.16 10.31
C ALA A 554 18.43 0.42 9.05
N ILE A 555 17.74 0.61 7.91
CA ILE A 555 18.12 0.02 6.62
C ILE A 555 19.50 0.53 6.17
N LEU A 556 19.73 1.85 6.17
CA LEU A 556 21.02 2.42 5.76
C LEU A 556 22.16 1.98 6.68
N SER A 557 21.89 1.85 7.98
CA SER A 557 22.88 1.34 8.94
C SER A 557 23.23 -0.12 8.64
N ALA A 558 22.24 -0.96 8.35
CA ALA A 558 22.45 -2.35 7.97
C ALA A 558 23.26 -2.49 6.67
N VAL A 559 22.93 -1.69 5.65
CA VAL A 559 23.68 -1.64 4.38
C VAL A 559 25.11 -1.16 4.62
N GLY A 560 25.30 -0.10 5.40
CA GLY A 560 26.63 0.43 5.72
C GLY A 560 27.50 -0.59 6.47
N ILE A 561 26.94 -1.32 7.44
CA ILE A 561 27.63 -2.41 8.14
C ILE A 561 28.00 -3.53 7.17
N ALA A 562 27.06 -3.96 6.31
CA ALA A 562 27.32 -5.01 5.32
C ALA A 562 28.42 -4.60 4.32
N THR A 563 28.36 -3.39 3.77
CA THR A 563 29.39 -2.86 2.87
C THR A 563 30.73 -2.73 3.59
N GLY A 564 30.75 -2.23 4.84
CA GLY A 564 31.95 -2.15 5.66
C GLY A 564 32.59 -3.51 5.93
N ALA A 565 31.79 -4.53 6.21
CA ALA A 565 32.26 -5.90 6.39
C ALA A 565 32.85 -6.51 5.10
N ILE A 566 32.22 -6.24 3.94
CA ILE A 566 32.72 -6.67 2.63
C ILE A 566 34.06 -5.99 2.32
N VAL A 567 34.17 -4.67 2.52
CA VAL A 567 35.40 -3.90 2.30
C VAL A 567 36.50 -4.37 3.24
N TYR A 568 36.20 -4.57 4.52
CA TYR A 568 37.17 -5.08 5.49
C TYR A 568 37.73 -6.44 5.06
N LYS A 569 36.87 -7.37 4.62
CA LYS A 569 37.25 -8.72 4.15
C LYS A 569 37.98 -8.73 2.80
N THR A 570 37.87 -7.65 2.01
CA THR A 570 38.61 -7.53 0.74
C THR A 570 39.93 -6.79 0.90
N MET A 571 40.08 -5.98 1.95
CA MET A 571 41.31 -5.23 2.24
C MET A 571 42.26 -5.92 3.23
N TRP A 572 41.74 -6.82 4.06
CA TRP A 572 42.45 -7.60 5.08
C TRP A 572 42.02 -9.06 5.00
#